data_AF-A0AB39HAH0-F1
#
_entry.id   AF-A0AB39HAH0-F1
#
_cell.length_a   1.000
_cell.length_b   1.000
_cell.length_c   1.000
_cell.angle_alpha   90.00
_cell.angle_beta   90.00
_cell.angle_gamma   90.00
#
_symmetry.space_group_name_H-M   'P 1'
#
loop_
_entity.id
_entity.type
_entity.pdbx_description
1 polymer ?
#
loop_
_entity_poly.entity_id
_entity_poly.type
_entity_poly.pdbx_seq_one_letter_code
_entity_poly.pdbx_strand_id
1 'polypeptide(L)'
;MSPICLPTLHLRVHEFVWLQRYQRVILALVTLLFSVWIMTAPTIGHAILAALACGGGAFCSWYLYRRSQVGYTLTATHFQQHLFKGGWAMQWKNIQRLGQCHYRDREGWSHPVPWIGFKLVDYEPFIDAICPRVASEMLINQRGLLYLALRGNLDPRIEDKLFDTARYTSKSGRQFRGLQAMLAQRMRYQRECYGYDIFISTADLDRDIDSFIGLLRRYKAGAIT
;
A
#
# COMPACT_ATOMS: atom_id res chain seq x y z
N MET A 1 -7.32 13.52 33.98
CA MET A 1 -7.57 12.38 33.08
C MET A 1 -6.22 11.95 32.52
N SER A 2 -5.76 10.76 32.86
CA SER A 2 -4.48 10.22 32.38
C SER A 2 -4.53 10.00 30.87
N PRO A 3 -3.49 10.38 30.10
CA PRO A 3 -3.43 10.05 28.68
C PRO A 3 -3.53 8.53 28.54
N ILE A 4 -4.42 8.05 27.67
CA ILE A 4 -4.52 6.62 27.37
C ILE A 4 -3.22 6.24 26.68
N CYS A 5 -2.27 5.69 27.44
CA CYS A 5 -0.99 5.22 26.92
C CYS A 5 -1.26 3.95 26.11
N LEU A 6 -1.66 4.13 24.84
CA LEU A 6 -1.89 3.01 23.94
C LEU A 6 -0.55 2.33 23.64
N PRO A 7 -0.45 1.00 23.78
CA PRO A 7 0.77 0.28 23.49
C PRO A 7 1.14 0.39 22.01
N THR A 8 2.43 0.31 21.72
CA THR A 8 2.93 0.22 20.35
C THR A 8 2.48 -1.10 19.74
N LEU A 9 1.69 -1.03 18.68
CA LEU A 9 1.14 -2.20 18.00
C LEU A 9 1.82 -2.36 16.63
N HIS A 10 2.49 -3.50 16.45
CA HIS A 10 3.05 -3.89 15.16
C HIS A 10 2.10 -4.88 14.49
N LEU A 11 1.56 -4.48 13.34
CA LEU A 11 0.77 -5.36 12.48
C LEU A 11 1.66 -5.79 11.32
N ARG A 12 1.65 -7.08 11.01
CA ARG A 12 2.17 -7.56 9.73
C ARG A 12 1.03 -8.18 8.98
N VAL A 13 0.87 -7.73 7.75
CA VAL A 13 -0.08 -8.30 6.82
C VAL A 13 0.45 -9.69 6.50
N HIS A 14 -0.25 -10.70 7.00
CA HIS A 14 -0.02 -12.09 6.66
C HIS A 14 -1.23 -12.55 5.87
N GLU A 15 -1.38 -12.03 4.63
CA GLU A 15 -2.40 -12.49 3.68
C GLU A 15 -2.15 -13.94 3.21
N PHE A 16 -1.83 -14.89 4.09
CA PHE A 16 -1.39 -16.20 3.62
C PHE A 16 -1.71 -17.38 4.54
N VAL A 17 -2.60 -17.28 5.52
CA VAL A 17 -2.89 -18.45 6.40
C VAL A 17 -3.57 -19.59 5.63
N TRP A 18 -4.56 -19.29 4.77
CA TRP A 18 -5.24 -20.30 3.95
C TRP A 18 -4.37 -20.82 2.81
N LEU A 19 -3.63 -19.93 2.18
CA LEU A 19 -2.77 -20.28 1.05
C LEU A 19 -1.46 -20.93 1.53
N GLN A 20 -1.06 -20.81 2.80
CA GLN A 20 0.07 -21.56 3.38
C GLN A 20 -0.16 -23.07 3.44
N ARG A 21 -1.39 -23.54 3.71
CA ARG A 21 -1.67 -24.98 3.74
C ARG A 21 -1.55 -25.57 2.34
N TYR A 22 -2.14 -24.91 1.34
CA TYR A 22 -2.01 -25.30 -0.06
C TYR A 22 -0.59 -25.13 -0.59
N GLN A 23 0.12 -24.06 -0.22
CA GLN A 23 1.52 -23.86 -0.60
C GLN A 23 2.43 -24.96 -0.07
N ARG A 24 2.26 -25.40 1.19
CA ARG A 24 3.05 -26.52 1.72
C ARG A 24 2.78 -27.81 0.96
N VAL A 25 1.52 -28.07 0.59
CA VAL A 25 1.14 -29.24 -0.21
C VAL A 25 1.68 -29.13 -1.64
N ILE A 26 1.56 -27.97 -2.29
CA ILE A 26 2.09 -27.71 -3.64
C ILE A 26 3.61 -27.83 -3.62
N LEU A 27 4.29 -27.24 -2.64
CA LEU A 27 5.73 -27.34 -2.50
C LEU A 27 6.16 -28.80 -2.32
N ALA A 28 5.44 -29.56 -1.48
CA ALA A 28 5.70 -30.99 -1.27
C ALA A 28 5.50 -31.81 -2.57
N LEU A 29 4.42 -31.57 -3.31
CA LEU A 29 4.15 -32.22 -4.60
C LEU A 29 5.20 -31.85 -5.65
N VAL A 30 5.59 -30.58 -5.73
CA VAL A 30 6.66 -30.11 -6.63
C VAL A 30 7.97 -30.78 -6.26
N THR A 31 8.35 -30.82 -4.98
CA THR A 31 9.58 -31.52 -4.55
C THR A 31 9.54 -33.01 -4.85
N LEU A 32 8.38 -33.65 -4.72
CA LEU A 32 8.20 -35.07 -5.05
C LEU A 32 8.36 -35.30 -6.56
N LEU A 33 7.73 -34.49 -7.41
CA LEU A 33 7.88 -34.57 -8.87
C LEU A 33 9.33 -34.34 -9.32
N PHE A 34 10.02 -33.37 -8.71
CA PHE A 34 11.44 -33.14 -8.98
C PHE A 34 12.32 -34.32 -8.51
N SER A 35 12.02 -34.93 -7.35
CA SER A 35 12.76 -36.10 -6.86
C SER A 35 12.60 -37.31 -7.79
N VAL A 36 11.39 -37.56 -8.29
CA VAL A 36 11.10 -38.62 -9.27
C VAL A 36 11.82 -38.34 -10.58
N TRP A 37 11.78 -37.09 -11.06
CA TRP A 37 12.47 -36.71 -12.29
C TRP A 37 13.98 -36.94 -12.20
N ILE A 38 14.61 -36.61 -11.07
CA ILE A 38 16.04 -36.88 -10.80
C ILE A 38 16.33 -38.38 -10.77
N MET A 39 15.47 -39.21 -10.17
CA MET A 39 15.68 -40.67 -10.12
C MET A 39 15.55 -41.34 -11.50
N THR A 40 14.71 -40.80 -12.37
CA THR A 40 14.50 -41.33 -13.74
C THR A 40 15.47 -40.74 -14.77
N ALA A 41 16.38 -39.84 -14.36
CA ALA A 41 17.25 -39.12 -15.29
C ALA A 41 18.34 -40.04 -15.88
N PRO A 42 18.39 -40.23 -17.21
CA PRO A 42 19.36 -41.12 -17.86
C PRO A 42 20.76 -40.50 -18.02
N THR A 43 20.89 -39.16 -17.89
CA THR A 43 22.17 -38.46 -18.01
C THR A 43 22.30 -37.36 -16.94
N ILE A 44 23.55 -37.12 -16.52
CA ILE A 44 23.91 -36.11 -15.51
C ILE A 44 23.43 -34.70 -15.90
N GLY A 45 23.35 -34.40 -17.21
CA GLY A 45 22.87 -33.12 -17.71
C GLY A 45 21.42 -32.81 -17.30
N HIS A 46 20.52 -33.80 -17.31
CA HIS A 46 19.13 -33.61 -16.87
C HIS A 46 19.03 -33.36 -15.37
N ALA A 47 19.86 -34.03 -14.57
CA ALA A 47 19.91 -33.82 -13.12
C ALA A 47 20.40 -32.40 -12.75
N ILE A 48 21.40 -31.87 -13.47
CA ILE A 48 21.88 -30.49 -13.28
C ILE A 48 20.78 -29.48 -13.67
N LEU A 49 20.09 -29.70 -14.80
CA LEU A 49 19.00 -28.83 -15.23
C LEU A 49 17.84 -28.82 -14.23
N ALA A 50 17.48 -29.98 -13.68
CA ALA A 50 16.45 -30.11 -12.66
C ALA A 50 16.81 -29.36 -11.37
N ALA A 51 18.07 -29.47 -10.93
CA ALA A 51 18.57 -28.76 -9.76
C ALA A 51 18.54 -27.24 -9.95
N LEU A 52 18.96 -26.73 -11.11
CA LEU A 52 18.92 -25.30 -11.43
C LEU A 52 17.48 -24.77 -11.48
N ALA A 53 16.56 -25.52 -12.10
CA ALA A 53 15.15 -25.13 -12.15
C ALA A 53 14.51 -25.06 -10.76
N CYS A 54 14.79 -26.05 -9.90
CA CYS A 54 14.29 -26.06 -8.52
C CYS A 54 14.89 -24.92 -7.68
N GLY A 55 16.21 -24.70 -7.77
CA GLY A 55 16.89 -23.61 -7.08
C GLY A 55 16.39 -22.23 -7.52
N GLY A 56 16.24 -22.02 -8.83
CA GLY A 56 15.68 -20.80 -9.40
C GLY A 56 14.23 -20.56 -8.97
N GLY A 57 13.39 -21.59 -9.00
CA GLY A 57 12.00 -21.52 -8.54
C GLY A 57 11.88 -21.17 -7.05
N ALA A 58 12.71 -21.78 -6.20
CA ALA A 58 12.77 -21.50 -4.77
C ALA A 58 13.25 -20.06 -4.50
N PHE A 59 14.29 -19.61 -5.20
CA PHE A 59 14.79 -18.24 -5.10
C PHE A 59 13.75 -17.21 -5.54
N CYS A 60 13.12 -17.41 -6.69
CA CYS A 60 12.03 -16.55 -7.18
C CYS A 60 10.87 -16.50 -6.18
N SER A 61 10.45 -17.65 -5.64
CA SER A 61 9.38 -17.73 -4.64
C SER A 61 9.73 -16.98 -3.36
N TRP A 62 10.95 -17.16 -2.85
CA TRP A 62 11.46 -16.44 -1.67
C TRP A 62 11.55 -14.92 -1.92
N TYR A 63 12.03 -14.52 -3.09
CA TYR A 63 12.16 -13.11 -3.47
C TYR A 63 10.79 -12.44 -3.59
N LEU A 64 9.83 -13.08 -4.27
CA LEU A 64 8.45 -12.59 -4.38
C LEU A 64 7.76 -12.51 -3.01
N TYR A 65 7.99 -13.52 -2.15
CA TYR A 65 7.46 -13.52 -0.79
C TYR A 65 7.98 -12.33 0.03
N ARG A 66 9.29 -12.04 -0.01
CA ARG A 66 9.87 -10.87 0.66
C ARG A 66 9.31 -9.56 0.12
N ARG A 67 9.08 -9.48 -1.20
CA ARG A 67 8.53 -8.28 -1.86
C ARG A 67 7.08 -8.01 -1.44
N SER A 68 6.31 -9.04 -1.11
CA SER A 68 4.89 -8.95 -0.73
C SER A 68 4.64 -8.55 0.72
N GLN A 69 5.67 -8.39 1.54
CA GLN A 69 5.48 -8.06 2.95
C GLN A 69 5.16 -6.58 3.15
N VAL A 70 3.99 -6.32 3.75
CA VAL A 70 3.58 -5.01 4.24
C VAL A 70 3.40 -5.08 5.75
N GLY A 71 3.94 -4.10 6.46
CA GLY A 71 3.81 -3.96 7.90
C GLY A 71 3.28 -2.60 8.29
N TYR A 72 2.63 -2.52 9.44
CA TYR A 72 2.19 -1.28 10.05
C TYR A 72 2.69 -1.20 11.49
N THR A 73 3.06 0.00 11.90
CA THR A 73 3.37 0.30 13.29
C THR A 73 2.46 1.44 13.74
N LEU A 74 1.61 1.15 14.72
CA LEU A 74 0.74 2.13 15.36
C LEU A 74 1.32 2.44 16.74
N THR A 75 1.69 3.69 16.97
CA THR A 75 2.16 4.18 18.26
C THR A 75 1.18 5.21 18.82
N ALA A 76 1.40 5.68 20.05
CA ALA A 76 0.60 6.77 20.60
C ALA A 76 0.72 8.09 19.82
N THR A 77 1.81 8.32 19.07
CA THR A 77 2.08 9.62 18.41
C THR A 77 1.90 9.59 16.89
N HIS A 78 2.22 8.45 16.26
CA HIS A 78 2.24 8.33 14.81
C HIS A 78 1.77 6.95 14.31
N PHE A 79 1.36 6.96 13.05
CA PHE A 79 1.06 5.80 12.23
C PHE A 79 2.14 5.63 11.17
N GLN A 80 2.69 4.43 11.03
CA GLN A 80 3.73 4.13 10.05
C GLN A 80 3.37 2.91 9.22
N GLN A 81 3.63 2.99 7.91
CA GLN A 81 3.59 1.86 7.00
C GLN A 81 5.01 1.51 6.56
N HIS A 82 5.33 0.22 6.63
CA HIS A 82 6.58 -0.38 6.21
C HIS A 82 6.33 -1.24 4.97
N LEU A 83 7.02 -0.94 3.88
CA LEU A 83 7.05 -1.68 2.63
C LEU A 83 8.46 -2.23 2.39
N PHE A 84 8.57 -3.19 1.47
CA PHE A 84 9.88 -3.77 1.10
C PHE A 84 10.92 -2.71 0.68
N LYS A 85 10.50 -1.61 0.03
CA LYS A 85 11.39 -0.56 -0.51
C LYS A 85 11.62 0.63 0.43
N GLY A 86 10.99 0.66 1.61
CA GLY A 86 11.03 1.78 2.55
C GLY A 86 9.72 1.94 3.32
N GLY A 87 9.39 3.15 3.73
CA GLY A 87 8.11 3.40 4.38
C GLY A 87 7.75 4.88 4.40
N TRP A 88 6.64 5.17 5.05
CA TRP A 88 6.23 6.53 5.39
C TRP A 88 5.59 6.51 6.78
N ALA A 89 5.67 7.66 7.45
CA ALA A 89 5.05 7.86 8.75
C ALA A 89 4.21 9.14 8.73
N MET A 90 3.12 9.14 9.49
CA MET A 90 2.27 10.32 9.68
C MET A 90 1.86 10.45 11.14
N GLN A 91 1.84 11.67 11.66
CA GLN A 91 1.37 11.93 13.02
C GLN A 91 -0.15 11.90 13.08
N TRP A 92 -0.72 11.36 14.16
CA TRP A 92 -2.19 11.29 14.32
C TRP A 92 -2.85 12.66 14.24
N LYS A 93 -2.20 13.69 14.80
CA LYS A 93 -2.66 15.08 14.77
C LYS A 93 -2.82 15.65 13.35
N ASN A 94 -2.05 15.13 12.39
CA ASN A 94 -2.11 15.59 11.01
C ASN A 94 -3.25 14.92 10.22
N ILE A 95 -3.87 13.86 10.76
CA ILE A 95 -4.97 13.16 10.11
C ILE A 95 -6.28 13.86 10.47
N GLN A 96 -6.86 14.60 9.53
CA GLN A 96 -8.17 15.23 9.69
C GLN A 96 -9.31 14.20 9.72
N ARG A 97 -9.34 13.30 8.74
CA ARG A 97 -10.38 12.27 8.60
C ARG A 97 -9.77 10.99 8.03
N LEU A 98 -10.29 9.84 8.43
CA LEU A 98 -9.98 8.56 7.81
C LEU A 98 -11.26 7.74 7.65
N GLY A 99 -11.33 6.93 6.60
CA GLY A 99 -12.48 6.07 6.31
C GLY A 99 -12.37 5.34 5.00
N GLN A 100 -13.36 4.49 4.70
CA GLN A 100 -13.45 3.82 3.40
C GLN A 100 -13.69 4.85 2.30
N CYS A 101 -13.03 4.65 1.16
CA CYS A 101 -13.24 5.45 -0.03
C CYS A 101 -14.50 5.00 -0.76
N HIS A 102 -15.24 5.98 -1.26
CA HIS A 102 -16.34 5.75 -2.18
C HIS A 102 -16.11 6.55 -3.44
N TYR A 103 -16.45 5.99 -4.59
CA TYR A 103 -16.49 6.73 -5.85
C TYR A 103 -17.94 6.92 -6.27
N ARG A 104 -18.21 8.06 -6.90
CA ARG A 104 -19.51 8.34 -7.50
C ARG A 104 -19.48 7.91 -8.96
N ASP A 105 -20.46 7.15 -9.39
CA ASP A 105 -20.63 6.80 -10.79
C ASP A 105 -21.32 7.93 -11.58
N ARG A 106 -21.54 7.69 -12.88
CA ARG A 106 -22.20 8.65 -13.77
C ARG A 106 -23.67 8.88 -13.45
N GLU A 107 -24.31 7.93 -12.77
CA GLU A 107 -25.71 7.96 -12.38
C GLU A 107 -25.92 8.59 -10.99
N GLY A 108 -24.83 8.97 -10.31
CA GLY A 108 -24.84 9.61 -8.99
C GLY A 108 -24.77 8.63 -7.82
N TRP A 109 -24.70 7.33 -8.08
CA TRP A 109 -24.60 6.30 -7.05
C TRP A 109 -23.19 6.18 -6.48
N SER A 110 -23.13 6.01 -5.16
CA SER A 110 -21.89 5.92 -4.39
C SER A 110 -21.50 4.46 -4.19
N HIS A 111 -20.38 4.06 -4.78
CA HIS A 111 -19.87 2.69 -4.72
C HIS A 111 -18.64 2.60 -3.81
N PRO A 112 -18.57 1.62 -2.90
CA PRO A 112 -17.39 1.42 -2.05
C PRO A 112 -16.21 0.95 -2.90
N VAL A 113 -15.04 1.55 -2.67
CA VAL A 113 -13.77 1.12 -3.28
C VAL A 113 -12.98 0.33 -2.22
N PRO A 114 -12.24 -0.73 -2.59
CA PRO A 114 -11.34 -1.46 -1.68
C PRO A 114 -10.09 -0.64 -1.26
N TRP A 115 -10.30 0.59 -0.80
CA TRP A 115 -9.24 1.49 -0.33
C TRP A 115 -9.69 2.24 0.93
N ILE A 116 -8.76 2.41 1.85
CA ILE A 116 -8.88 3.30 3.01
C ILE A 116 -8.22 4.62 2.67
N GLY A 117 -8.99 5.70 2.80
CA GLY A 117 -8.54 7.06 2.56
C GLY A 117 -8.17 7.79 3.85
N PHE A 118 -7.10 8.58 3.78
CA PHE A 118 -6.64 9.47 4.83
C PHE A 118 -6.64 10.91 4.31
N LYS A 119 -7.35 11.78 5.00
CA LYS A 119 -7.39 13.21 4.73
C LYS A 119 -6.45 13.91 5.71
N LEU A 120 -5.44 14.58 5.18
CA LEU A 120 -4.45 15.33 5.93
C LEU A 120 -4.84 16.80 6.11
N VAL A 121 -4.37 17.39 7.21
CA VAL A 121 -4.44 18.82 7.48
C VAL A 121 -3.36 19.57 6.70
N ASP A 122 -2.13 19.06 6.77
CA ASP A 122 -0.94 19.59 6.10
C ASP A 122 -0.17 18.48 5.37
N TYR A 123 0.33 18.79 4.18
CA TYR A 123 1.04 17.83 3.34
C TYR A 123 2.54 17.80 3.64
N GLU A 124 3.14 18.90 4.11
CA GLU A 124 4.60 19.00 4.24
C GLU A 124 5.21 17.93 5.14
N PRO A 125 4.70 17.69 6.37
CA PRO A 125 5.29 16.70 7.25
C PRO A 125 5.26 15.29 6.66
N PHE A 126 4.27 15.00 5.82
CA PHE A 126 4.16 13.71 5.14
C PHE A 126 5.11 13.62 3.94
N ILE A 127 5.17 14.65 3.10
CA ILE A 127 6.03 14.69 1.90
C ILE A 127 7.52 14.66 2.28
N ASP A 128 7.89 15.24 3.43
CA ASP A 128 9.26 15.18 3.93
C ASP A 128 9.61 13.82 4.57
N ALA A 129 8.62 13.16 5.19
CA ALA A 129 8.83 11.88 5.87
C ALA A 129 8.80 10.67 4.93
N ILE A 130 8.17 10.78 3.75
CA ILE A 130 8.05 9.66 2.81
C ILE A 130 9.37 9.38 2.09
N CYS A 131 9.74 8.10 2.05
CA CYS A 131 10.89 7.65 1.26
C CYS A 131 10.62 7.88 -0.25
N PRO A 132 11.56 8.46 -1.03
CA PRO A 132 11.36 8.72 -2.46
C PRO A 132 10.93 7.48 -3.28
N ARG A 133 11.49 6.30 -2.97
CA ARG A 133 11.09 5.06 -3.67
C ARG A 133 9.62 4.69 -3.43
N VAL A 134 9.14 4.93 -2.21
CA VAL A 134 7.74 4.68 -1.85
C VAL A 134 6.82 5.73 -2.48
N ALA A 135 7.24 6.99 -2.53
CA ALA A 135 6.51 8.03 -3.25
C ALA A 135 6.29 7.68 -4.73
N SER A 136 7.35 7.22 -5.43
CA SER A 136 7.23 6.76 -6.82
C SER A 136 6.29 5.57 -6.97
N GLU A 137 6.37 4.59 -6.06
CA GLU A 137 5.50 3.42 -6.07
C GLU A 137 4.03 3.78 -5.81
N MET A 138 3.77 4.71 -4.89
CA MET A 138 2.42 5.24 -4.65
C MET A 138 1.84 5.92 -5.89
N LEU A 139 2.62 6.76 -6.59
CA LEU A 139 2.19 7.41 -7.82
C LEU A 139 1.80 6.42 -8.91
N ILE A 140 2.53 5.30 -9.03
CA ILE A 140 2.25 4.26 -10.03
C ILE A 140 1.03 3.43 -9.61
N ASN A 141 1.02 2.92 -8.38
CA ASN A 141 -0.01 1.99 -7.92
C ASN A 141 -1.38 2.65 -7.81
N GLN A 142 -1.44 3.93 -7.43
CA GLN A 142 -2.70 4.67 -7.29
C GLN A 142 -3.15 5.37 -8.59
N ARG A 143 -2.45 5.17 -9.71
CA ARG A 143 -2.82 5.76 -11.00
C ARG A 143 -4.19 5.26 -11.48
N GLY A 144 -4.46 3.96 -11.31
CA GLY A 144 -5.75 3.36 -11.67
C GLY A 144 -6.90 3.95 -10.86
N LEU A 145 -6.67 4.23 -9.58
CA LEU A 145 -7.66 4.89 -8.72
C LEU A 145 -7.99 6.30 -9.22
N LEU A 146 -6.97 7.10 -9.58
CA LEU A 146 -7.26 8.44 -10.12
C LEU A 146 -7.97 8.37 -11.48
N TYR A 147 -7.58 7.43 -12.34
CA TYR A 147 -8.23 7.22 -13.64
C TYR A 147 -9.73 6.89 -13.49
N LEU A 148 -10.08 5.99 -12.54
CA LEU A 148 -11.47 5.64 -12.27
C LEU A 148 -12.31 6.86 -11.88
N ALA A 149 -11.78 7.72 -11.00
CA ALA A 149 -12.46 8.94 -10.61
C ALA A 149 -12.64 9.95 -11.75
N LEU A 150 -11.57 10.20 -12.52
CA LEU A 150 -11.61 11.18 -13.60
C LEU A 150 -12.56 10.76 -14.73
N ARG A 151 -12.65 9.45 -15.01
CA ARG A 151 -13.61 8.90 -15.98
C ARG A 151 -15.07 9.07 -15.54
N GLY A 152 -15.33 8.96 -14.23
CA GLY A 152 -16.64 9.21 -13.64
C GLY A 152 -17.05 10.68 -13.75
N ASN A 153 -16.10 11.59 -13.52
CA ASN A 153 -16.33 13.04 -13.52
C ASN A 153 -16.32 13.70 -14.92
N LEU A 154 -16.12 12.93 -16.00
CA LEU A 154 -16.03 13.43 -17.39
C LEU A 154 -15.04 14.60 -17.56
N ASP A 155 -13.95 14.59 -16.79
CA ASP A 155 -12.97 15.67 -16.85
C ASP A 155 -12.26 15.62 -18.23
N PRO A 156 -12.32 16.66 -19.08
CA PRO A 156 -11.67 16.63 -20.38
C PRO A 156 -10.14 16.65 -20.30
N ARG A 157 -9.56 16.89 -19.10
CA ARG A 157 -8.11 17.03 -18.86
C ARG A 157 -7.53 15.86 -18.07
N ILE A 158 -8.07 14.65 -18.27
CA ILE A 158 -7.62 13.43 -17.55
C ILE A 158 -6.12 13.22 -17.74
N GLU A 159 -5.64 13.30 -18.98
CA GLU A 159 -4.24 13.04 -19.31
C GLU A 159 -3.31 14.08 -18.68
N ASP A 160 -3.65 15.37 -18.79
CA ASP A 160 -2.90 16.46 -18.14
C ASP A 160 -2.75 16.22 -16.64
N LYS A 161 -3.85 15.88 -15.94
CA LYS A 161 -3.83 15.63 -14.48
C LYS A 161 -3.06 14.35 -14.12
N LEU A 162 -3.05 13.35 -15.00
CA LEU A 162 -2.31 12.10 -14.79
C LEU A 162 -0.81 12.25 -15.03
N PHE A 163 -0.38 13.17 -15.89
CA PHE A 163 1.03 13.38 -16.24
C PHE A 163 1.60 14.71 -15.74
N ASP A 164 0.84 15.41 -14.89
CA ASP A 164 1.22 16.71 -14.36
C ASP A 164 2.57 16.65 -13.63
N THR A 165 3.55 17.37 -14.17
CA THR A 165 4.89 17.55 -13.58
C THR A 165 5.02 18.89 -12.83
N ALA A 166 3.89 19.56 -12.57
CA ALA A 166 3.88 20.89 -11.98
C ALA A 166 4.54 20.99 -10.61
N ARG A 167 5.11 22.18 -10.36
CA ARG A 167 5.57 22.63 -9.05
C ARG A 167 4.36 22.74 -8.12
N TYR A 168 4.50 22.24 -6.90
CA TYR A 168 3.49 22.37 -5.87
C TYR A 168 3.97 23.36 -4.81
N THR A 169 3.11 24.32 -4.46
CA THR A 169 3.38 25.26 -3.36
C THR A 169 2.45 24.93 -2.20
N SER A 170 3.04 24.68 -1.04
CA SER A 170 2.31 24.42 0.19
C SER A 170 1.61 25.67 0.73
N LYS A 171 0.71 25.48 1.71
CA LYS A 171 0.05 26.56 2.45
C LYS A 171 1.04 27.50 3.15
N SER A 172 2.22 27.02 3.53
CA SER A 172 3.29 27.84 4.13
C SER A 172 4.05 28.71 3.11
N GLY A 173 3.80 28.51 1.80
CA GLY A 173 4.58 29.12 0.73
C GLY A 173 5.80 28.29 0.28
N ARG A 174 6.09 27.15 0.93
CA ARG A 174 7.18 26.27 0.52
C ARG A 174 6.91 25.64 -0.85
N GLN A 175 7.91 25.70 -1.73
CA GLN A 175 7.84 25.09 -3.06
C GLN A 175 8.49 23.71 -3.07
N PHE A 176 7.73 22.70 -3.49
CA PHE A 176 8.24 21.37 -3.79
C PHE A 176 8.61 21.25 -5.26
N ARG A 177 9.59 20.38 -5.57
CA ARG A 177 10.05 20.11 -6.93
C ARG A 177 10.17 18.61 -7.20
N GLY A 178 10.16 18.24 -8.47
CA GLY A 178 10.33 16.86 -8.93
C GLY A 178 9.28 15.91 -8.33
N LEU A 179 9.73 14.75 -7.88
CA LEU A 179 8.86 13.69 -7.36
C LEU A 179 7.96 14.14 -6.20
N GLN A 180 8.48 14.96 -5.29
CA GLN A 180 7.69 15.47 -4.15
C GLN A 180 6.56 16.38 -4.61
N ALA A 181 6.81 17.23 -5.62
CA ALA A 181 5.78 18.09 -6.20
C ALA A 181 4.69 17.26 -6.90
N MET A 182 5.11 16.26 -7.68
CA MET A 182 4.20 15.33 -8.35
C MET A 182 3.34 14.57 -7.35
N LEU A 183 3.92 14.11 -6.23
CA LEU A 183 3.18 13.45 -5.16
C LEU A 183 2.15 14.39 -4.53
N ALA A 184 2.56 15.61 -4.15
CA ALA A 184 1.69 16.60 -3.54
C ALA A 184 0.50 16.96 -4.45
N GLN A 185 0.78 17.14 -5.75
CA GLN A 185 -0.22 17.40 -6.77
C GLN A 185 -1.18 16.21 -6.91
N ARG A 186 -0.64 14.97 -6.89
CA ARG A 186 -1.45 13.75 -6.94
C ARG A 186 -2.41 13.66 -5.77
N MET A 187 -1.92 13.94 -4.56
CA MET A 187 -2.73 13.96 -3.34
C MET A 187 -3.85 14.99 -3.45
N ARG A 188 -3.57 16.18 -4.00
CA ARG A 188 -4.60 17.22 -4.23
C ARG A 188 -5.70 16.72 -5.17
N TYR A 189 -5.36 16.16 -6.32
CA TYR A 189 -6.35 15.64 -7.27
C TYR A 189 -7.17 14.49 -6.69
N GLN A 190 -6.53 13.60 -5.93
CA GLN A 190 -7.25 12.53 -5.24
C GLN A 190 -8.20 13.09 -4.17
N ARG A 191 -7.83 14.17 -3.48
CA ARG A 191 -8.70 14.86 -2.52
C ARG A 191 -9.93 15.46 -3.19
N GLU A 192 -9.76 16.06 -4.36
CA GLU A 192 -10.87 16.59 -5.16
C GLU A 192 -11.83 15.47 -5.61
N CYS A 193 -11.29 14.30 -5.96
CA CYS A 193 -12.08 13.18 -6.46
C CYS A 193 -12.76 12.35 -5.35
N TYR A 194 -12.05 12.05 -4.27
CA TYR A 194 -12.45 11.08 -3.25
C TYR A 194 -12.61 11.70 -1.85
N GLY A 195 -12.19 12.94 -1.64
CA GLY A 195 -12.18 13.60 -0.34
C GLY A 195 -11.01 13.21 0.57
N TYR A 196 -10.05 12.42 0.07
CA TYR A 196 -8.89 11.91 0.80
C TYR A 196 -7.58 12.13 0.02
N ASP A 197 -6.46 12.19 0.73
CA ASP A 197 -5.16 12.54 0.16
C ASP A 197 -4.23 11.31 0.01
N ILE A 198 -4.30 10.35 0.92
CA ILE A 198 -3.49 9.12 0.90
C ILE A 198 -4.41 7.91 0.93
N PHE A 199 -4.02 6.84 0.25
CA PHE A 199 -4.82 5.64 0.07
C PHE A 199 -4.01 4.39 0.39
N ILE A 200 -4.61 3.47 1.15
CA ILE A 200 -4.09 2.13 1.44
C ILE A 200 -5.09 1.10 0.90
N SER A 201 -4.61 0.11 0.15
CA SER A 201 -5.45 -0.95 -0.42
C SER A 201 -5.96 -1.88 0.68
N THR A 202 -7.18 -2.41 0.55
CA THR A 202 -7.68 -3.42 1.49
C THR A 202 -6.91 -4.74 1.41
N ALA A 203 -6.28 -5.02 0.26
CA ALA A 203 -5.40 -6.19 0.09
C ALA A 203 -4.09 -6.08 0.90
N ASP A 204 -3.76 -4.87 1.38
CA ASP A 204 -2.62 -4.66 2.25
C ASP A 204 -3.04 -4.66 3.73
N LEU A 205 -4.22 -5.19 4.12
CA LEU A 205 -4.68 -5.16 5.51
C LEU A 205 -4.54 -6.52 6.19
N ASP A 206 -4.30 -6.52 7.50
CA ASP A 206 -4.26 -7.73 8.32
C ASP A 206 -5.64 -8.23 8.77
N ARG A 207 -6.70 -7.45 8.48
CA ARG A 207 -8.08 -7.64 8.94
C ARG A 207 -9.06 -6.99 7.98
N ASP A 208 -10.36 -7.15 8.24
CA ASP A 208 -11.40 -6.46 7.46
C ASP A 208 -11.28 -4.93 7.56
N ILE A 209 -11.81 -4.25 6.55
CA ILE A 209 -11.66 -2.80 6.40
C ILE A 209 -12.24 -2.02 7.59
N ASP A 210 -13.38 -2.45 8.13
CA ASP A 210 -14.09 -1.76 9.21
C ASP A 210 -13.35 -1.93 10.54
N SER A 211 -12.87 -3.13 10.84
CA SER A 211 -12.02 -3.37 12.01
C SER A 211 -10.72 -2.58 11.96
N PHE A 212 -10.10 -2.46 10.78
CA PHE A 212 -8.88 -1.67 10.62
C PHE A 212 -9.15 -0.17 10.82
N ILE A 213 -10.20 0.35 10.21
CA ILE A 213 -10.65 1.74 10.41
C ILE A 213 -10.98 2.00 11.89
N GLY A 214 -11.66 1.07 12.55
CA GLY A 214 -11.99 1.15 13.97
C GLY A 214 -10.74 1.22 14.84
N LEU A 215 -9.73 0.39 14.56
CA LEU A 215 -8.44 0.44 15.23
C LEU A 215 -7.74 1.79 15.06
N LEU A 216 -7.64 2.29 13.82
CA LEU A 216 -7.02 3.59 13.52
C LEU A 216 -7.74 4.74 14.24
N ARG A 217 -9.07 4.70 14.31
CA ARG A 217 -9.88 5.72 15.03
C ARG A 217 -9.58 5.73 16.53
N ARG A 218 -9.39 4.57 17.15
CA ARG A 218 -9.03 4.46 18.58
C ARG A 218 -7.66 5.09 18.85
N TYR A 219 -6.67 4.78 18.02
CA TYR A 219 -5.33 5.38 18.14
C TYR A 219 -5.35 6.89 17.91
N LYS A 220 -6.07 7.35 16.89
CA LYS A 220 -6.25 8.78 16.63
C LYS A 220 -6.92 9.50 17.80
N ALA A 221 -7.98 8.92 18.38
CA ALA A 221 -8.67 9.52 19.53
C ALA A 221 -7.76 9.60 20.77
N GLY A 222 -7.00 8.53 21.05
CA GLY A 222 -6.05 8.51 22.15
C GLY A 222 -4.88 9.50 22.01
N ALA A 223 -4.50 9.85 20.77
CA ALA A 223 -3.40 10.77 20.49
C ALA A 223 -3.78 12.27 20.53
N ILE A 224 -5.09 12.58 20.46
CA ILE A 224 -5.62 13.95 20.52
C ILE A 224 -6.01 14.34 21.96
N THR A 225 -6.12 13.35 22.85
CA THR A 225 -6.41 13.53 24.28
C THR A 225 -5.14 13.87 25.06
#